data_AF-A0A0F9B0Y2-F1
#
_entry.id   AF-A0A0F9B0Y2-F1
#
_cell.length_a   1.000
_cell.length_b   1.000
_cell.length_c   1.000
_cell.angle_alpha   90.00
_cell.angle_beta   90.00
_cell.angle_gamma   90.00
#
_symmetry.space_group_name_H-M   'P 1'
#
loop_
_entity.id
_entity.type
_entity.pdbx_description
1 polymer ?
#
loop_
_entity_poly.entity_id
_entity_poly.type
_entity_poly.pdbx_seq_one_letter_code
_entity_poly.pdbx_strand_id
1 'polypeptide(L)'
;NNNFTYKATAVAGDQKSGASEPTFPTVAGNTVVDDQVTWTAVAPEYEYSLASGEHTFFSKVNKKRVVMPNYVTIRTDPNADGTQYIGVAEDTDFSNLLHKRYMDYAVITSQEEADYLARAVLQNFKRFSSPGGGVVPMHPAQEVHDWVKITDARQDDIRLGSVGQIRRRWKAGSWKMEIGFGASQVNPYWTYALLAPPASLLAPLSPRVRAQVEAEEELFRGIR
;
A
#
# COMPACT_ATOMS: atom_id res chain seq x y z
N ASN A 1 -9.40 -11.60 -7.12
CA ASN A 1 -8.92 -10.20 -7.32
C ASN A 1 -9.23 -9.82 -8.76
N ASN A 2 -10.05 -8.79 -8.98
CA ASN A 2 -10.54 -8.38 -10.32
C ASN A 2 -9.56 -7.45 -11.07
N ASN A 3 -8.29 -7.38 -10.64
CA ASN A 3 -7.25 -6.51 -11.19
C ASN A 3 -7.46 -5.00 -10.98
N PHE A 4 -8.36 -4.60 -10.07
CA PHE A 4 -8.58 -3.21 -9.67
C PHE A 4 -8.03 -2.95 -8.27
N THR A 5 -7.63 -1.71 -8.01
CA THR A 5 -7.52 -1.17 -6.66
C THR A 5 -8.84 -0.53 -6.26
N TYR A 6 -9.13 -0.43 -4.96
CA TYR A 6 -10.36 0.19 -4.48
C TYR A 6 -10.00 1.35 -3.57
N LYS A 7 -10.60 2.51 -3.85
CA LYS A 7 -10.45 3.72 -3.06
C LYS A 7 -11.74 3.96 -2.29
N ALA A 8 -11.66 4.17 -0.98
CA ALA A 8 -12.78 4.68 -0.21
C ALA A 8 -13.05 6.12 -0.66
N THR A 9 -14.21 6.37 -1.24
CA THR A 9 -14.60 7.68 -1.81
C THR A 9 -15.64 8.41 -0.98
N ALA A 10 -16.41 7.69 -0.18
CA ALA A 10 -17.28 8.30 0.82
C ALA A 10 -17.32 7.43 2.07
N VAL A 11 -17.49 8.09 3.22
CA VAL A 11 -17.62 7.43 4.50
C VAL A 11 -18.71 8.15 5.30
N ALA A 12 -19.59 7.39 5.94
CA ALA A 12 -20.61 7.88 6.85
C ALA A 12 -20.45 7.26 8.25
N GLY A 13 -21.14 7.81 9.25
CA GLY A 13 -21.25 7.21 10.59
C GLY A 13 -19.91 6.90 11.26
N ASP A 14 -19.80 5.68 11.78
CA ASP A 14 -18.66 5.15 12.55
C ASP A 14 -17.49 4.70 11.65
N GLN A 15 -17.60 4.91 10.33
CA GLN A 15 -16.53 4.69 9.35
C GLN A 15 -16.09 3.23 9.21
N LYS A 16 -17.04 2.29 9.37
CA LYS A 16 -16.76 0.85 9.33
C LYS A 16 -17.25 0.22 8.03
N SER A 17 -16.46 -0.74 7.54
CA SER A 17 -16.89 -1.71 6.53
C SER A 17 -17.83 -2.74 7.16
N GLY A 18 -18.67 -3.37 6.34
CA GLY A 18 -19.56 -4.42 6.80
C GLY A 18 -18.80 -5.65 7.30
N ALA A 19 -19.51 -6.50 8.06
CA ALA A 19 -18.97 -7.76 8.55
C ALA A 19 -18.81 -8.83 7.43
N SER A 20 -19.38 -8.58 6.26
CA SER A 20 -19.33 -9.47 5.09
C SER A 20 -18.72 -8.74 3.91
N GLU A 21 -17.82 -9.41 3.19
CA GLU A 21 -17.15 -8.82 2.03
C GLU A 21 -18.18 -8.47 0.93
N PRO A 22 -18.20 -7.22 0.44
CA PRO A 22 -19.12 -6.80 -0.61
C PRO A 22 -18.72 -7.40 -1.96
N THR A 23 -19.68 -7.48 -2.89
CA THR A 23 -19.34 -7.84 -4.28
C THR A 23 -18.64 -6.66 -4.95
N PHE A 24 -17.32 -6.74 -5.07
CA PHE A 24 -16.54 -5.66 -5.65
C PHE A 24 -16.80 -5.50 -7.16
N PRO A 25 -16.96 -4.25 -7.65
CA PRO A 25 -17.18 -3.99 -9.07
C PRO A 25 -16.02 -4.48 -9.95
N THR A 26 -16.35 -4.95 -11.15
CA THR A 26 -15.38 -5.41 -12.18
C THR A 26 -15.10 -4.36 -13.26
N VAL A 27 -15.66 -3.16 -13.12
CA VAL A 27 -15.52 -2.06 -14.07
C VAL A 27 -15.01 -0.84 -13.32
N ALA A 28 -13.95 -0.21 -13.83
CA ALA A 28 -13.40 1.02 -13.25
C ALA A 28 -14.44 2.15 -13.20
N GLY A 29 -14.41 2.92 -12.13
CA GLY A 29 -15.36 4.00 -11.85
C GLY A 29 -16.64 3.55 -11.16
N ASN A 30 -16.99 2.25 -11.20
CA ASN A 30 -18.14 1.75 -10.47
C ASN A 30 -17.87 1.74 -8.96
N THR A 31 -18.95 1.91 -8.19
CA THR A 31 -18.90 1.97 -6.74
C THR A 31 -19.63 0.81 -6.08
N VAL A 32 -19.21 0.44 -4.88
CA VAL A 32 -19.94 -0.47 -4.00
C VAL A 32 -20.01 0.13 -2.60
N VAL A 33 -21.18 0.05 -1.98
CA VAL A 33 -21.38 0.43 -0.60
C VAL A 33 -21.16 -0.81 0.27
N ASP A 34 -20.26 -0.67 1.22
CA ASP A 34 -19.87 -1.68 2.19
C ASP A 34 -20.17 -1.13 3.59
N ASP A 35 -21.41 -1.34 4.03
CA ASP A 35 -22.00 -0.68 5.19
C ASP A 35 -21.93 0.85 5.09
N GLN A 36 -20.96 1.47 5.76
CA GLN A 36 -20.82 2.92 5.82
C GLN A 36 -19.71 3.46 4.90
N VAL A 37 -18.94 2.59 4.26
CA VAL A 37 -17.86 2.96 3.35
C VAL A 37 -18.29 2.72 1.91
N THR A 38 -18.17 3.74 1.07
CA THR A 38 -18.33 3.59 -0.39
C THR A 38 -16.95 3.42 -1.01
N TRP A 39 -16.77 2.29 -1.70
CA TRP A 39 -15.56 1.96 -2.45
C TRP A 39 -15.77 2.25 -3.93
N THR A 40 -14.80 2.85 -4.59
CA THR A 40 -14.75 3.02 -6.05
C THR A 40 -13.65 2.14 -6.63
N ALA A 41 -13.96 1.39 -7.68
CA ALA A 41 -12.97 0.62 -8.44
C ALA A 41 -12.08 1.55 -9.25
N VAL A 42 -10.77 1.43 -9.08
CA VAL A 42 -9.74 2.25 -9.72
C VAL A 42 -8.89 1.35 -10.62
N ALA A 43 -8.84 1.70 -11.91
CA ALA A 43 -7.99 1.03 -12.89
C ALA A 43 -6.50 1.32 -12.59
N PRO A 44 -5.59 0.42 -12.98
CA PRO A 44 -4.16 0.76 -13.00
C PRO A 44 -3.91 1.98 -13.89
N GLU A 45 -2.98 2.84 -13.48
CA GLU A 45 -2.59 4.03 -14.25
C GLU A 45 -1.95 3.61 -15.58
N TYR A 46 -1.30 2.44 -15.62
CA TYR A 46 -0.72 1.90 -16.83
C TYR A 46 -0.67 0.37 -16.88
N GLU A 47 -0.81 -0.19 -18.08
CA GLU A 47 -0.66 -1.62 -18.36
C GLU A 47 0.46 -1.87 -19.38
N TYR A 48 1.44 -2.70 -19.00
CA TYR A 48 2.43 -3.25 -19.92
C TYR A 48 1.96 -4.62 -20.42
N SER A 49 1.92 -4.80 -21.75
CA SER A 49 1.40 -6.01 -22.39
C SER A 49 2.20 -6.40 -23.62
N LEU A 50 2.20 -7.69 -23.96
CA LEU A 50 2.81 -8.22 -25.19
C LEU A 50 1.88 -8.12 -26.41
N ALA A 51 0.68 -7.55 -26.24
CA ALA A 51 -0.24 -7.31 -27.33
C ALA A 51 0.33 -6.32 -28.35
N SER A 52 -0.09 -6.46 -29.61
CA SER A 52 0.32 -5.55 -30.68
C SER A 52 -0.20 -4.14 -30.40
N GLY A 53 0.66 -3.12 -30.54
CA GLY A 53 0.31 -1.73 -30.27
C GLY A 53 0.50 -1.27 -28.82
N GLU A 54 0.80 -2.19 -27.90
CA GLU A 54 1.02 -1.87 -26.48
C GLU A 54 2.50 -1.67 -26.15
N HIS A 55 2.78 -1.04 -25.00
CA HIS A 55 4.14 -1.03 -24.45
C HIS A 55 4.50 -2.43 -23.95
N THR A 56 5.31 -3.11 -24.74
CA THR A 56 5.89 -4.41 -24.38
C THR A 56 6.79 -4.31 -23.15
N PHE A 57 7.08 -5.45 -22.53
CA PHE A 57 8.10 -5.56 -21.48
C PHE A 57 9.13 -6.61 -21.88
N PHE A 58 10.38 -6.40 -21.49
CA PHE A 58 11.49 -7.29 -21.81
C PHE A 58 11.58 -8.46 -20.83
N SER A 59 11.27 -8.22 -19.56
CA SER A 59 11.20 -9.27 -18.56
C SER A 59 10.28 -8.89 -17.41
N LYS A 60 9.73 -9.91 -16.77
CA LYS A 60 8.90 -9.83 -15.57
C LYS A 60 9.58 -10.64 -14.48
N VAL A 61 9.53 -10.15 -13.25
CA VAL A 61 10.08 -10.81 -12.07
C VAL A 61 8.98 -10.94 -11.02
N ASN A 62 8.76 -12.16 -10.55
CA ASN A 62 7.91 -12.45 -9.40
C ASN A 62 8.80 -12.82 -8.21
N LYS A 63 8.59 -12.16 -7.06
CA LYS A 63 9.32 -12.43 -5.83
C LYS A 63 8.32 -12.67 -4.71
N LYS A 64 8.39 -13.84 -4.09
CA LYS A 64 7.70 -14.15 -2.83
C LYS A 64 8.78 -14.36 -1.76
N ARG A 65 8.85 -13.45 -0.79
CA ARG A 65 9.90 -13.50 0.25
C ARG A 65 9.49 -14.48 1.35
N VAL A 66 10.31 -15.50 1.59
CA VAL A 66 10.08 -16.50 2.66
C VAL A 66 10.32 -15.91 4.05
N VAL A 67 11.28 -14.97 4.18
CA VAL A 67 11.65 -14.35 5.46
C VAL A 67 11.08 -12.92 5.53
N MET A 68 9.80 -12.83 5.89
CA MET A 68 9.10 -11.59 6.23
C MET A 68 8.35 -11.84 7.54
N PRO A 69 8.24 -10.86 8.47
CA PRO A 69 7.33 -11.00 9.59
C PRO A 69 5.92 -11.30 9.10
N ASN A 70 5.41 -12.50 9.42
CA ASN A 70 4.06 -12.96 9.10
C ASN A 70 3.14 -12.93 10.33
N TYR A 71 3.66 -12.53 11.49
CA TYR A 71 2.90 -12.37 12.72
C TYR A 71 3.34 -11.08 13.42
N VAL A 72 2.43 -10.12 13.57
CA VAL A 72 2.66 -8.82 14.17
C VAL A 72 1.83 -8.68 15.45
N THR A 73 2.46 -8.23 16.53
CA THR A 73 1.79 -7.91 17.78
C THR A 73 2.13 -6.50 18.22
N ILE A 74 1.11 -5.68 18.45
CA ILE A 74 1.24 -4.31 18.93
C ILE A 74 0.63 -4.25 20.32
N ARG A 75 1.37 -3.69 21.29
CA ARG A 75 0.93 -3.59 22.68
C ARG A 75 1.06 -2.17 23.19
N THR A 76 0.24 -1.80 24.16
CA THR A 76 0.51 -0.64 25.01
C THR A 76 1.84 -0.82 25.74
N ASP A 77 2.54 0.28 26.01
CA ASP A 77 3.76 0.27 26.82
C ASP A 77 3.50 -0.45 28.16
N PRO A 78 4.34 -1.41 28.57
CA PRO A 78 4.16 -2.15 29.82
C PRO A 78 4.19 -1.26 31.06
N ASN A 79 4.81 -0.08 30.99
CA ASN A 79 4.90 0.89 32.08
C ASN A 79 3.82 1.98 32.00
N ALA A 80 2.91 1.93 31.02
CA ALA A 80 1.81 2.87 30.96
C ALA A 80 0.80 2.60 32.08
N ASP A 81 0.47 3.64 32.84
CA ASP A 81 -0.60 3.58 33.82
C ASP A 81 -1.95 3.51 33.10
N GLY A 82 -2.66 2.38 33.21
CA GLY A 82 -4.01 2.24 32.65
C GLY A 82 -4.34 0.88 32.06
N THR A 83 -5.41 0.84 31.25
CA THR A 83 -5.84 -0.37 30.54
C THR A 83 -4.84 -0.74 29.45
N GLN A 84 -4.45 -2.02 29.43
CA GLN A 84 -3.56 -2.53 28.40
C GLN A 84 -4.36 -3.03 27.19
N TYR A 85 -3.91 -2.67 25.99
CA TYR A 85 -4.49 -3.13 24.72
C TYR A 85 -3.47 -3.93 23.93
N ILE A 86 -3.94 -4.96 23.22
CA ILE A 86 -3.09 -5.87 22.44
C ILE A 86 -3.75 -6.12 21.10
N GLY A 87 -3.11 -5.67 20.02
CA GLY A 87 -3.51 -5.93 18.66
C GLY A 87 -2.68 -7.03 18.03
N VAL A 88 -3.32 -7.93 17.28
CA VAL A 88 -2.64 -9.03 16.58
C VAL A 88 -3.04 -9.07 15.11
N ALA A 89 -2.06 -9.24 14.23
CA ALA A 89 -2.29 -9.47 12.81
C ALA A 89 -1.39 -10.60 12.28
N GLU A 90 -1.97 -11.53 11.53
CA GLU A 90 -1.27 -12.66 10.93
C GLU A 90 -1.47 -12.70 9.41
N ASP A 91 -0.41 -13.07 8.69
CA ASP A 91 -0.47 -13.42 7.27
C ASP A 91 -0.65 -14.93 7.10
N THR A 92 -1.90 -15.35 6.92
CA THR A 92 -2.31 -16.76 6.85
C THR A 92 -1.77 -17.50 5.63
N ASP A 93 -1.33 -16.78 4.59
CA ASP A 93 -0.70 -17.37 3.39
C ASP A 93 0.59 -18.14 3.69
N PHE A 94 1.13 -17.97 4.90
CA PHE A 94 2.37 -18.59 5.38
C PHE A 94 2.23 -19.18 6.79
N SER A 95 1.01 -19.40 7.28
CA SER A 95 0.76 -19.93 8.63
C SER A 95 1.42 -21.30 8.88
N ASN A 96 1.60 -22.10 7.81
CA ASN A 96 2.28 -23.39 7.83
C ASN A 96 3.82 -23.32 7.78
N LEU A 97 4.40 -22.12 7.62
CA LEU A 97 5.85 -21.91 7.63
C LEU A 97 6.31 -21.32 8.97
N LEU A 98 7.63 -21.19 9.14
CA LEU A 98 8.23 -20.57 10.33
C LEU A 98 7.63 -19.17 10.59
N HIS A 99 6.99 -19.01 11.74
CA HIS A 99 6.47 -17.70 12.16
C HIS A 99 7.62 -16.77 12.52
N LYS A 100 7.88 -15.77 11.67
CA LYS A 100 8.72 -14.65 12.05
C LYS A 100 7.83 -13.61 12.74
N ARG A 101 8.00 -13.50 14.06
CA ARG A 101 7.22 -12.59 14.91
C ARG A 101 7.86 -11.21 14.99
N TYR A 102 7.05 -10.18 14.86
CA TYR A 102 7.42 -8.80 15.12
C TYR A 102 6.54 -8.26 16.24
N MET A 103 7.17 -7.62 17.22
CA MET A 103 6.47 -7.03 18.36
C MET A 103 6.95 -5.60 18.54
N ASP A 104 6.01 -4.70 18.74
CA ASP A 104 6.28 -3.29 19.00
C ASP A 104 5.32 -2.72 20.04
N TYR A 105 5.72 -1.61 20.65
CA TYR A 105 4.93 -0.88 21.64
C TYR A 105 4.48 0.46 21.08
N ALA A 106 3.22 0.82 21.33
CA ALA A 106 2.67 2.10 20.89
C ALA A 106 1.79 2.72 21.98
N VAL A 107 1.57 4.03 21.87
CA VAL A 107 0.56 4.74 22.65
C VAL A 107 -0.79 4.46 21.98
N ILE A 108 -1.66 3.72 22.66
CA ILE A 108 -2.92 3.21 22.12
C ILE A 108 -4.03 3.55 23.12
N THR A 109 -5.18 3.97 22.59
CA THR A 109 -6.31 4.42 23.39
C THR A 109 -7.50 3.45 23.36
N SER A 110 -7.50 2.47 22.45
CA SER A 110 -8.58 1.47 22.35
C SER A 110 -8.11 0.12 21.78
N GLN A 111 -8.90 -0.93 22.00
CA GLN A 111 -8.65 -2.26 21.44
C GLN A 111 -8.74 -2.26 19.90
N GLU A 112 -9.74 -1.57 19.34
CA GLU A 112 -9.92 -1.46 17.89
C GLU A 112 -8.69 -0.81 17.23
N GLU A 113 -8.16 0.26 17.83
CA GLU A 113 -6.94 0.95 17.37
C GLU A 113 -5.72 0.02 17.38
N ALA A 114 -5.56 -0.82 18.40
CA ALA A 114 -4.49 -1.81 18.47
C ALA A 114 -4.55 -2.78 17.28
N ASP A 115 -5.74 -3.29 16.97
CA ASP A 115 -5.97 -4.23 15.86
C ASP A 115 -5.77 -3.55 14.49
N TYR A 116 -6.16 -2.29 14.33
CA TYR A 116 -5.85 -1.52 13.13
C TYR A 116 -4.35 -1.28 12.96
N LEU A 117 -3.64 -0.92 14.03
CA LEU A 117 -2.20 -0.67 13.98
C LEU A 117 -1.42 -1.94 13.63
N ALA A 118 -1.78 -3.08 14.23
CA ALA A 118 -1.16 -4.37 13.92
C ALA A 118 -1.34 -4.76 12.45
N ARG A 119 -2.55 -4.58 11.89
CA ARG A 119 -2.85 -4.81 10.47
C ARG A 119 -2.05 -3.87 9.56
N ALA A 120 -1.96 -2.58 9.91
CA ALA A 120 -1.21 -1.60 9.14
C ALA A 120 0.29 -1.93 9.09
N VAL A 121 0.88 -2.30 10.23
CA VAL A 121 2.29 -2.71 10.31
C VAL A 121 2.55 -3.97 9.47
N LEU A 122 1.66 -4.97 9.53
CA LEU A 122 1.77 -6.17 8.68
C LEU A 122 1.68 -5.82 7.19
N GLN A 123 0.73 -4.97 6.80
CA GLN A 123 0.59 -4.50 5.42
C GLN A 123 1.84 -3.74 4.95
N ASN A 124 2.48 -3.01 5.86
CA ASN A 124 3.73 -2.33 5.57
C ASN A 124 4.85 -3.33 5.27
N PHE A 125 5.02 -4.37 6.10
CA PHE A 125 5.98 -5.45 5.80
C PHE A 125 5.70 -6.10 4.44
N LYS A 126 4.43 -6.34 4.11
CA LYS A 126 4.01 -6.85 2.79
C LYS A 126 4.42 -5.90 1.67
N ARG A 127 4.23 -4.59 1.83
CA ARG A 127 4.65 -3.56 0.85
C ARG A 127 6.17 -3.52 0.68
N PHE A 128 6.93 -3.62 1.77
CA PHE A 128 8.39 -3.66 1.73
C PHE A 128 8.96 -4.97 1.18
N SER A 129 8.17 -6.04 1.12
CA SER A 129 8.63 -7.34 0.64
C SER A 129 9.05 -7.36 -0.84
N SER A 130 8.83 -6.25 -1.57
CA SER A 130 9.12 -6.04 -2.99
C SER A 130 8.67 -7.22 -3.84
N PRO A 131 7.37 -7.29 -4.15
CA PRO A 131 6.79 -8.56 -4.55
C PRO A 131 7.02 -8.82 -6.05
N GLY A 132 7.87 -8.04 -6.72
CA GLY A 132 8.24 -8.23 -8.13
C GLY A 132 8.66 -6.95 -8.82
N GLY A 133 8.65 -7.00 -10.15
CA GLY A 133 8.98 -5.87 -11.02
C GLY A 133 9.13 -6.31 -12.47
N GLY A 134 9.68 -5.44 -13.29
CA GLY A 134 9.91 -5.72 -14.70
C GLY A 134 10.95 -4.81 -15.34
N VAL A 135 11.46 -5.23 -16.49
CA VAL A 135 12.25 -4.37 -17.38
C VAL A 135 11.34 -4.00 -18.54
N VAL A 136 11.12 -2.71 -18.72
CA VAL A 136 10.23 -2.14 -19.73
C VAL A 136 11.02 -1.17 -20.63
N PRO A 137 10.51 -0.83 -21.82
CA PRO A 137 11.00 0.30 -22.62
C PRO A 137 10.97 1.59 -21.81
N MET A 138 11.75 2.58 -22.23
CA MET A 138 11.75 3.89 -21.58
C MET A 138 10.35 4.53 -21.66
N HIS A 139 9.70 4.72 -20.51
CA HIS A 139 8.41 5.38 -20.41
C HIS A 139 8.59 6.70 -19.62
N PRO A 140 8.48 7.87 -20.27
CA PRO A 140 8.75 9.15 -19.62
C PRO A 140 7.69 9.54 -18.58
N ALA A 141 6.45 9.06 -18.72
CA ALA A 141 5.36 9.36 -17.78
C ALA A 141 5.27 8.38 -16.60
N GLN A 142 6.15 7.39 -16.51
CA GLN A 142 6.15 6.46 -15.37
C GLN A 142 6.74 7.13 -14.13
N GLU A 143 5.96 7.16 -13.05
CA GLU A 143 6.31 7.73 -11.76
C GLU A 143 6.40 6.66 -10.66
N VAL A 144 7.02 7.05 -9.55
CA VAL A 144 7.00 6.28 -8.31
C VAL A 144 5.62 6.43 -7.69
N HIS A 145 5.10 5.34 -7.10
CA HIS A 145 3.76 5.17 -6.54
C HIS A 145 2.64 4.81 -7.51
N ASP A 146 2.82 4.99 -8.82
CA ASP A 146 1.88 4.50 -9.83
C ASP A 146 1.56 3.02 -9.62
N TRP A 147 0.27 2.68 -9.73
CA TRP A 147 -0.24 1.32 -9.72
C TRP A 147 -0.22 0.73 -11.12
N VAL A 148 0.78 -0.12 -11.37
CA VAL A 148 1.06 -0.67 -12.69
C VAL A 148 0.64 -2.12 -12.78
N LYS A 149 0.13 -2.51 -13.96
CA LYS A 149 -0.15 -3.88 -14.36
C LYS A 149 0.84 -4.35 -15.43
N ILE A 150 1.35 -5.57 -15.30
CA ILE A 150 2.13 -6.26 -16.32
C ILE A 150 1.41 -7.56 -16.67
N THR A 151 0.97 -7.68 -17.92
CA THR A 151 0.24 -8.84 -18.44
C THR A 151 1.13 -9.66 -19.36
N ASP A 152 1.55 -10.85 -18.93
CA ASP A 152 2.34 -11.77 -19.77
C ASP A 152 1.45 -12.85 -20.39
N ALA A 153 1.00 -12.60 -21.62
CA ALA A 153 0.18 -13.53 -22.39
C ALA A 153 0.87 -14.87 -22.70
N ARG A 154 2.21 -14.96 -22.59
CA ARG A 154 2.93 -16.22 -22.84
C ARG A 154 2.84 -17.19 -21.66
N GLN A 155 2.61 -16.66 -20.47
CA GLN A 155 2.54 -17.42 -19.22
C GLN A 155 1.14 -17.38 -18.59
N ASP A 156 0.19 -16.70 -19.22
CA ASP A 156 -1.15 -16.41 -18.68
C ASP A 156 -1.08 -15.87 -17.24
N ASP A 157 -0.13 -14.96 -16.99
CA ASP A 157 0.17 -14.47 -15.65
C ASP A 157 0.25 -12.94 -15.60
N ILE A 158 -0.42 -12.38 -14.58
CA ILE A 158 -0.58 -10.96 -14.35
C ILE A 158 0.18 -10.55 -13.09
N ARG A 159 0.99 -9.50 -13.21
CA ARG A 159 1.66 -8.88 -12.07
C ARG A 159 1.15 -7.47 -11.84
N LEU A 160 0.66 -7.23 -10.63
CA LEU A 160 0.18 -5.95 -10.15
C LEU A 160 1.06 -5.47 -9.02
N GLY A 161 1.34 -4.17 -8.97
CA GLY A 161 2.12 -3.58 -7.91
C GLY A 161 2.26 -2.07 -8.04
N SER A 162 2.41 -1.40 -6.89
CA SER A 162 2.79 0.01 -6.85
C SER A 162 4.29 0.11 -7.11
N VAL A 163 4.69 1.02 -7.99
CA VAL A 163 6.08 1.25 -8.36
C VAL A 163 6.82 1.88 -7.18
N GLY A 164 7.75 1.14 -6.58
CA GLY A 164 8.59 1.64 -5.49
C GLY A 164 9.87 2.28 -5.97
N GLN A 165 10.41 1.82 -7.10
CA GLN A 165 11.65 2.33 -7.64
C GLN A 165 11.65 2.26 -9.16
N ILE A 166 12.30 3.25 -9.76
CA ILE A 166 12.53 3.34 -11.19
C ILE A 166 14.02 3.50 -11.41
N ARG A 167 14.61 2.62 -12.21
CA ARG A 167 16.00 2.74 -12.66
C ARG A 167 16.05 2.82 -14.17
N ARG A 168 16.38 4.01 -14.69
CA ARG A 168 16.55 4.26 -16.11
C ARG A 168 17.98 3.89 -16.51
N ARG A 169 18.14 3.03 -17.52
CA ARG A 169 19.45 2.68 -18.08
C ARG A 169 19.50 3.02 -19.55
N TRP A 170 20.58 3.68 -19.93
CA TRP A 170 20.87 4.03 -21.30
C TRP A 170 22.20 3.42 -21.76
N LYS A 171 22.19 2.90 -22.98
CA LYS A 171 23.37 2.55 -23.78
C LYS A 171 23.04 2.90 -25.25
N ALA A 172 24.04 3.13 -26.08
CA ALA A 172 23.83 3.25 -27.53
C ALA A 172 22.97 2.08 -28.06
N GLY A 173 21.84 2.41 -28.69
CA GLY A 173 20.87 1.44 -29.21
C GLY A 173 19.97 0.75 -28.17
N SER A 174 20.04 1.11 -26.88
CA SER A 174 19.23 0.49 -25.83
C SER A 174 18.76 1.49 -24.78
N TRP A 175 17.45 1.67 -24.73
CA TRP A 175 16.75 2.50 -23.74
C TRP A 175 15.82 1.61 -22.95
N LYS A 176 16.15 1.38 -21.68
CA LYS A 176 15.34 0.51 -20.82
C LYS A 176 15.15 1.12 -19.45
N MET A 177 14.04 0.76 -18.84
CA MET A 177 13.66 1.17 -17.52
C MET A 177 13.35 -0.07 -16.70
N GLU A 178 13.95 -0.17 -15.52
CA GLU A 178 13.67 -1.20 -14.53
C GLU A 178 12.67 -0.62 -13.54
N ILE A 179 11.50 -1.24 -13.43
CA ILE A 179 10.50 -0.94 -12.41
C ILE A 179 10.53 -2.02 -11.34
N GLY A 180 10.65 -1.61 -10.08
CA GLY A 180 10.54 -2.50 -8.93
C GLY A 180 9.28 -2.18 -8.14
N PHE A 181 8.46 -3.20 -7.89
CA PHE A 181 7.28 -3.04 -7.04
C PHE A 181 7.65 -3.09 -5.56
N GLY A 182 6.86 -2.40 -4.74
CA GLY A 182 7.03 -2.34 -3.29
C GLY A 182 7.44 -0.96 -2.80
N ALA A 183 8.03 -0.87 -1.62
CA ALA A 183 8.41 0.42 -1.08
C ALA A 183 9.62 1.04 -1.79
N SER A 184 9.52 2.35 -2.06
CA SER A 184 10.67 3.24 -2.24
C SER A 184 11.56 3.19 -1.00
N GLN A 185 12.88 3.35 -1.14
CA GLN A 185 13.84 3.34 -0.01
C GLN A 185 13.60 4.48 1.02
N VAL A 186 12.51 5.23 0.91
CA VAL A 186 12.14 6.29 1.85
C VAL A 186 11.44 5.69 3.08
N ASN A 187 11.99 6.05 4.22
CA ASN A 187 11.69 5.59 5.58
C ASN A 187 10.18 5.64 5.93
N PRO A 188 9.58 4.55 6.45
CA PRO A 188 8.14 4.45 6.71
C PRO A 188 7.60 5.24 7.92
N TYR A 189 8.44 5.86 8.75
CA TYR A 189 7.94 6.76 9.79
C TYR A 189 7.23 8.01 9.23
N TRP A 190 7.42 8.31 7.95
CA TRP A 190 6.86 9.49 7.29
C TRP A 190 5.60 9.22 6.45
N THR A 191 5.28 7.96 6.14
CA THR A 191 4.09 7.64 5.31
C THR A 191 2.79 7.55 6.11
N TYR A 192 2.85 7.65 7.44
CA TYR A 192 1.65 7.72 8.28
C TYR A 192 0.87 9.04 8.14
N ALA A 193 1.45 10.06 7.49
CA ALA A 193 0.82 11.36 7.29
C ALA A 193 0.02 11.52 5.99
N LEU A 194 0.08 10.56 5.04
CA LEU A 194 -0.44 10.77 3.67
C LEU A 194 -1.79 10.08 3.34
N LEU A 195 -2.37 9.34 4.30
CA LEU A 195 -3.77 8.92 4.22
C LEU A 195 -4.55 9.84 5.16
N ALA A 196 -5.07 10.93 4.59
CA ALA A 196 -5.78 12.00 5.27
C ALA A 196 -6.69 11.47 6.41
N PRO A 197 -6.34 11.66 7.69
CA PRO A 197 -7.33 11.51 8.74
C PRO A 197 -8.42 12.58 8.50
N PRO A 198 -9.71 12.27 8.70
CA PRO A 198 -10.76 13.27 8.64
C PRO A 198 -10.42 14.45 9.56
N ALA A 199 -10.74 15.68 9.15
CA ALA A 199 -10.38 16.91 9.85
C ALA A 199 -10.82 16.96 11.34
N SER A 200 -11.74 16.08 11.75
CA SER A 200 -12.17 15.88 13.14
C SER A 200 -11.14 15.15 14.03
N LEU A 201 -10.11 14.51 13.46
CA LEU A 201 -9.04 13.78 14.17
C LEU A 201 -7.75 14.58 14.34
N LEU A 202 -7.71 15.85 13.94
CA LEU A 202 -6.56 16.76 14.17
C LEU A 202 -6.58 17.41 15.57
N ALA A 203 -7.70 17.35 16.29
CA ALA A 203 -7.86 17.96 17.60
C ALA A 203 -6.96 17.38 18.72
N PRO A 204 -6.64 16.07 18.76
CA PRO A 204 -5.75 15.49 19.78
C PRO A 204 -4.26 15.43 19.37
N LEU A 205 -3.86 15.89 18.18
CA LEU A 205 -2.45 15.86 17.78
C LEU A 205 -1.64 16.89 18.59
N SER A 206 -0.47 16.46 19.07
CA SER A 206 0.42 17.37 19.79
C SER A 206 0.78 18.60 18.93
N PRO A 207 0.90 19.81 19.51
CA PRO A 207 1.16 21.04 18.76
C PRO A 207 2.39 20.99 17.85
N ARG A 208 3.38 20.15 18.19
CA ARG A 208 4.60 19.95 17.39
C ARG A 208 4.35 19.20 16.09
N VAL A 209 3.50 18.17 16.12
CA VAL A 209 3.16 17.37 14.91
C VAL A 209 2.32 18.23 13.96
N ARG A 210 1.44 19.06 14.50
CA ARG A 210 0.60 19.98 13.72
C ARG A 210 1.42 21.01 12.94
N ALA A 211 2.36 21.68 13.61
CA ALA A 211 3.23 22.67 12.97
C ALA A 211 4.11 22.06 11.85
N GLN A 212 4.47 20.78 11.99
CA GLN A 212 5.29 20.09 11.01
C GLN A 212 4.49 19.67 9.77
N VAL A 213 3.23 19.26 9.95
CA VAL A 213 2.28 18.95 8.86
C VAL A 213 1.91 20.23 8.09
N GLU A 214 1.63 21.32 8.79
CA GLU A 214 1.29 22.62 8.16
C GLU A 214 2.46 23.18 7.32
N ALA A 215 3.70 23.02 7.80
CA ALA A 215 4.90 23.43 7.04
C ALA A 215 5.15 22.59 5.79
N GLU A 216 4.82 21.29 5.80
CA GLU A 216 4.97 20.41 4.64
C GLU A 216 3.85 20.61 3.60
N GLU A 217 2.63 20.97 4.03
CA GLU A 217 1.57 21.39 3.10
C GLU A 217 1.91 22.68 2.35
N GLU A 218 2.52 23.67 3.00
CA GLU A 218 3.01 24.88 2.32
C GLU A 218 4.13 24.57 1.32
N LEU A 219 5.04 23.64 1.65
CA LEU A 219 6.09 23.19 0.75
C LEU A 219 5.50 22.51 -0.50
N PHE A 220 4.46 21.70 -0.35
CA PHE A 220 3.81 21.01 -1.47
C PHE A 220 2.94 21.94 -2.34
N ARG A 221 2.32 22.97 -1.76
CA ARG A 221 1.56 23.97 -2.54
C ARG A 221 2.47 24.96 -3.29
N GLY A 222 3.71 25.14 -2.83
CA GLY A 222 4.72 26.00 -3.46
C GLY A 222 5.49 25.37 -4.65
N ILE A 223 5.29 24.08 -4.94
CA ILE A 223 5.93 23.37 -6.07
C ILE A 223 4.87 23.05 -7.14
N ARG A 224 4.12 24.07 -7.58
CA ARG A 224 3.34 24.05 -8.83
C ARG A 224 3.87 25.10 -9.79
#